data_AF-A0A5C1B0X8-F1
#
_entry.id   AF-A0A5C1B0X8-F1
#
_cell.length_a   1.000
_cell.length_b   1.000
_cell.length_c   1.000
_cell.angle_alpha   90.00
_cell.angle_beta   90.00
_cell.angle_gamma   90.00
#
_symmetry.space_group_name_H-M   'P 1'
#
loop_
_entity.id
_entity.type
_entity.pdbx_description
1 polymer ?
#
loop_
_entity_poly.entity_id
_entity_poly.type
_entity_poly.pdbx_seq_one_letter_code
_entity_poly.pdbx_strand_id
1 'polypeptide(L)'
;MNGKLPYEVPTEMREFAERSVEQARKAFDGFIGAAQKAVDSAHGSAESARANTQEATRKAIAYAENNVAAAFDFAQKLVKSKDLTEVMQHQSEFLKSQMAAFQDQLKDVGAAAQEAAAKAAETVSKATKGGR
;
A
#
# COMPACT_ATOMS: atom_id res chain seq x y z
N MET A 1 13.98 -43.26 -23.24
CA MET A 1 14.63 -41.96 -22.94
C MET A 1 13.68 -41.17 -22.04
N ASN A 2 13.84 -41.28 -20.72
CA ASN A 2 12.98 -40.59 -19.76
C ASN A 2 13.44 -39.14 -19.63
N GLY A 3 12.83 -38.23 -20.38
CA GLY A 3 12.99 -36.80 -20.21
C GLY A 3 12.28 -36.32 -18.95
N LYS A 4 12.93 -36.47 -17.79
CA LYS A 4 12.55 -35.75 -16.58
C LYS A 4 12.98 -34.29 -16.73
N LEU A 5 12.05 -33.42 -17.06
CA LEU A 5 12.04 -32.02 -16.61
C LEU A 5 10.67 -31.87 -15.93
N PRO A 6 10.59 -31.49 -14.65
CA PRO A 6 11.01 -30.17 -14.20
C PRO A 6 11.68 -30.17 -12.80
N TYR A 7 12.90 -29.65 -12.71
CA TYR A 7 13.45 -29.19 -11.43
C TYR A 7 13.18 -27.69 -11.36
N GLU A 8 12.00 -27.30 -10.87
CA GLU A 8 11.65 -25.88 -10.80
C GLU A 8 12.13 -25.28 -9.47
N VAL A 9 13.27 -24.60 -9.60
CA VAL A 9 14.05 -23.88 -8.57
C VAL A 9 14.77 -24.78 -7.55
N PRO A 10 16.13 -24.75 -7.51
CA PRO A 10 16.90 -25.41 -6.46
C PRO A 10 16.52 -24.99 -5.06
N THR A 11 16.49 -25.93 -4.10
CA THR A 11 16.13 -25.66 -2.71
C THR A 11 17.02 -24.61 -2.07
N GLU A 12 18.33 -24.62 -2.36
CA GLU A 12 19.29 -23.67 -1.82
C GLU A 12 19.03 -22.25 -2.35
N MET A 13 18.66 -22.12 -3.62
CA MET A 13 18.29 -20.85 -4.25
C MET A 13 16.98 -20.31 -3.66
N ARG A 14 16.03 -21.21 -3.38
CA ARG A 14 14.76 -20.91 -2.73
C ARG A 14 14.97 -20.37 -1.32
N GLU A 15 15.73 -21.09 -0.50
CA GLU A 15 16.06 -20.69 0.87
C GLU A 15 16.83 -19.35 0.91
N PHE A 16 17.77 -19.16 -0.01
CA PHE A 16 18.49 -17.89 -0.14
C PHE A 16 17.54 -16.74 -0.50
N ALA A 17 16.63 -16.94 -1.46
CA ALA A 17 15.65 -15.95 -1.85
C ALA A 17 14.67 -15.65 -0.71
N GLU A 18 14.17 -16.67 0.01
CA GLU A 18 13.33 -16.51 1.20
C GLU A 18 14.02 -15.65 2.27
N ARG A 19 15.28 -15.95 2.61
CA ARG A 19 16.06 -15.17 3.57
C ARG A 19 16.28 -13.73 3.08
N SER A 20 16.47 -13.53 1.78
CA SER A 20 16.69 -12.21 1.20
C SER A 20 15.43 -11.35 1.24
N VAL A 21 14.27 -11.93 0.89
CA VAL A 21 12.96 -11.26 0.98
C VAL A 21 12.64 -10.90 2.43
N GLU A 22 12.89 -11.81 3.38
CA GLU A 22 12.64 -11.54 4.80
C GLU A 22 13.56 -10.42 5.35
N GLN A 23 14.83 -10.40 4.97
CA GLN A 23 15.76 -9.33 5.35
C GLN A 23 15.34 -7.98 4.77
N ALA A 24 14.95 -7.95 3.50
CA ALA A 24 14.45 -6.74 2.85
C ALA A 24 13.18 -6.21 3.53
N ARG A 25 12.25 -7.10 3.90
CA ARG A 25 11.04 -6.74 4.65
C ARG A 25 11.40 -6.10 6.00
N LYS A 26 12.29 -6.71 6.77
CA LYS A 26 12.75 -6.17 8.07
C LYS A 26 13.39 -4.80 7.94
N ALA A 27 14.22 -4.60 6.91
CA ALA A 27 14.86 -3.31 6.65
C ALA A 27 13.82 -2.23 6.29
N PHE A 28 12.83 -2.59 5.47
CA PHE A 28 11.74 -1.69 5.10
C PHE A 28 10.87 -1.33 6.31
N ASP A 29 10.46 -2.31 7.12
CA ASP A 29 9.66 -2.09 8.34
C ASP A 29 10.40 -1.14 9.30
N GLY A 30 11.72 -1.31 9.47
CA GLY A 30 12.56 -0.41 10.25
C GLY A 30 12.61 1.01 9.70
N PHE A 31 12.73 1.16 8.38
CA PHE A 31 12.74 2.47 7.71
C PHE A 31 11.40 3.20 7.86
N ILE A 32 10.28 2.51 7.61
CA ILE A 32 8.94 3.08 7.77
C ILE A 32 8.69 3.47 9.23
N GLY A 33 9.05 2.62 10.19
CA GLY A 33 8.92 2.96 11.61
C GLY A 33 9.72 4.22 12.00
N ALA A 34 10.89 4.44 11.40
CA ALA A 34 11.67 5.67 11.59
C ALA A 34 11.01 6.88 10.92
N ALA A 35 10.49 6.72 9.70
CA ALA A 35 9.80 7.77 8.95
C ALA A 35 8.51 8.23 9.67
N GLN A 36 7.69 7.30 10.17
CA GLN A 36 6.50 7.60 10.95
C GLN A 36 6.84 8.42 12.20
N LYS A 37 7.86 8.00 12.97
CA LYS A 37 8.33 8.75 14.15
C LYS A 37 8.79 10.17 13.81
N ALA A 38 9.47 10.37 12.68
CA ALA A 38 9.91 11.68 12.24
C ALA A 38 8.73 12.58 11.88
N VAL A 39 7.73 12.03 11.18
CA VAL A 39 6.48 12.72 10.83
C VAL A 39 5.69 13.11 12.09
N ASP A 40 5.56 12.21 13.05
CA ASP A 40 4.86 12.49 14.31
C ASP A 40 5.59 13.56 15.14
N SER A 41 6.92 13.50 15.21
CA SER A 41 7.74 14.51 15.89
C SER A 41 7.63 15.89 15.23
N ALA A 42 7.55 15.95 13.89
CA ALA A 42 7.35 17.19 13.15
C ALA A 42 5.92 17.76 13.30
N HIS A 43 4.92 16.91 13.55
CA HIS A 43 3.52 17.32 13.69
C HIS A 43 3.18 17.94 15.05
N GLY A 44 3.94 17.67 16.11
CA GLY A 44 3.70 18.23 17.45
C GLY A 44 3.85 19.76 17.60
N SER A 45 4.12 20.50 16.51
CA SER A 45 4.48 21.94 16.55
C SER A 45 3.53 22.89 15.79
N ALA A 46 2.53 22.42 15.05
CA ALA A 46 1.71 23.28 14.17
C ALA A 46 0.23 22.85 14.13
N GLU A 47 -0.53 23.19 15.17
CA GLU A 47 -1.74 22.46 15.56
C GLU A 47 -3.07 22.81 14.86
N SER A 48 -3.18 23.83 13.98
CA SER A 48 -4.54 24.27 13.57
C SER A 48 -4.79 24.62 12.10
N ALA A 49 -3.77 24.73 11.24
CA ALA A 49 -3.96 25.14 9.84
C ALA A 49 -3.79 24.01 8.79
N ARG A 50 -3.36 22.81 9.17
CA ARG A 50 -2.91 21.74 8.23
C ARG A 50 -3.76 20.47 8.20
N ALA A 51 -4.93 20.42 8.87
CA ALA A 51 -5.68 19.17 9.05
C ALA A 51 -6.04 18.45 7.72
N ASN A 52 -6.49 19.19 6.69
CA ASN A 52 -6.88 18.58 5.40
C ASN A 52 -5.68 18.08 4.58
N THR A 53 -4.55 18.79 4.57
CA THR A 53 -3.33 18.34 3.88
C THR A 53 -2.66 17.19 4.63
N GLN A 54 -2.70 17.22 5.96
CA GLN A 54 -2.18 16.16 6.81
C GLN A 54 -2.91 14.82 6.62
N GLU A 55 -4.23 14.84 6.48
CA GLU A 55 -5.01 13.62 6.24
C GLU A 55 -4.69 13.01 4.87
N ALA A 56 -4.57 13.84 3.83
CA ALA A 56 -4.18 13.39 2.50
C ALA A 56 -2.75 12.79 2.48
N THR A 57 -1.80 13.43 3.18
CA THR A 57 -0.44 12.89 3.32
C THR A 57 -0.42 11.58 4.10
N ARG A 58 -1.18 11.45 5.19
CA ARG A 58 -1.30 10.20 5.96
C ARG A 58 -1.89 9.07 5.10
N LYS A 59 -2.95 9.35 4.33
CA LYS A 59 -3.53 8.38 3.39
C LYS A 59 -2.53 7.95 2.32
N ALA A 60 -1.77 8.88 1.75
CA ALA A 60 -0.75 8.56 0.76
C ALA A 60 0.36 7.65 1.34
N ILE A 61 0.81 7.92 2.57
CA ILE A 61 1.77 7.07 3.28
C ILE A 61 1.18 5.68 3.52
N ALA A 62 -0.05 5.59 4.03
CA ALA A 62 -0.73 4.31 4.25
C ALA A 62 -0.91 3.49 2.96
N TYR A 63 -1.21 4.14 1.84
CA TYR A 63 -1.28 3.46 0.54
C TYR A 63 0.08 2.92 0.09
N ALA A 64 1.15 3.70 0.29
CA ALA A 64 2.50 3.24 -0.01
C ALA A 64 2.90 2.04 0.87
N GLU A 65 2.63 2.10 2.16
CA GLU A 65 2.87 1.00 3.10
C GLU A 65 2.12 -0.27 2.69
N ASN A 66 0.82 -0.16 2.40
CA ASN A 66 0.00 -1.29 1.96
C ASN A 66 0.48 -1.89 0.63
N ASN A 67 0.86 -1.05 -0.34
CA ASN A 67 1.36 -1.52 -1.63
C ASN A 67 2.70 -2.26 -1.48
N VAL A 68 3.61 -1.74 -0.66
CA VAL A 68 4.91 -2.41 -0.41
C VAL A 68 4.72 -3.71 0.38
N ALA A 69 3.84 -3.72 1.38
CA ALA A 69 3.50 -4.95 2.11
C ALA A 69 2.94 -6.03 1.18
N ALA A 70 1.99 -5.67 0.30
CA ALA A 70 1.44 -6.58 -0.70
C ALA A 70 2.51 -7.13 -1.66
N ALA A 71 3.47 -6.30 -2.07
CA ALA A 71 4.58 -6.72 -2.91
C ALA A 71 5.51 -7.72 -2.19
N PHE A 72 5.81 -7.49 -0.91
CA PHE A 72 6.61 -8.43 -0.11
C PHE A 72 5.88 -9.76 0.10
N ASP A 73 4.59 -9.74 0.38
CA ASP A 73 3.80 -10.95 0.56
C ASP A 73 3.73 -11.77 -0.74
N PHE A 74 3.57 -11.09 -1.88
CA PHE A 74 3.64 -11.73 -3.18
C PHE A 74 5.02 -12.30 -3.48
N ALA A 75 6.09 -11.53 -3.26
CA ALA A 75 7.46 -12.01 -3.41
C ALA A 75 7.73 -13.24 -2.52
N GLN A 76 7.23 -13.24 -1.28
CA GLN A 76 7.38 -14.36 -0.36
C GLN A 76 6.64 -15.61 -0.84
N LYS A 77 5.44 -15.44 -1.42
CA LYS A 77 4.70 -16.54 -2.04
C LYS A 77 5.45 -17.11 -3.25
N LEU A 78 5.97 -16.24 -4.12
CA LEU A 78 6.74 -16.64 -5.30
C LEU A 78 8.01 -17.42 -4.95
N VAL A 79 8.80 -16.95 -3.99
CA VAL A 79 10.04 -17.65 -3.60
C VAL A 79 9.72 -19.00 -2.94
N LYS A 80 8.55 -19.16 -2.31
CA LYS A 80 8.13 -20.45 -1.73
C LYS A 80 7.54 -21.42 -2.76
N SER A 81 7.16 -20.94 -3.95
CA SER A 81 6.50 -21.73 -4.99
C SER A 81 7.39 -22.82 -5.56
N LYS A 82 6.94 -24.07 -5.50
CA LYS A 82 7.71 -25.26 -5.92
C LYS A 82 7.67 -25.49 -7.42
N ASP A 83 6.67 -24.93 -8.10
CA ASP A 83 6.47 -25.08 -9.53
C ASP A 83 5.71 -23.88 -10.12
N LEU A 84 5.68 -23.81 -11.45
CA LEU A 84 4.99 -22.77 -12.22
C LEU A 84 3.48 -22.72 -11.97
N THR A 85 2.86 -23.83 -11.54
CA THR A 85 1.43 -23.85 -11.23
C THR A 85 1.15 -23.04 -9.96
N GLU A 86 1.96 -23.25 -8.91
CA GLU A 86 1.91 -22.45 -7.69
C GLU A 86 2.19 -20.96 -7.98
N VAL A 87 3.18 -20.66 -8.84
CA VAL A 87 3.47 -19.27 -9.27
C VAL A 87 2.25 -18.62 -9.93
N MET A 88 1.62 -19.29 -10.89
CA MET A 88 0.44 -18.77 -11.58
C MET A 88 -0.75 -18.58 -10.65
N GLN A 89 -0.93 -19.49 -9.67
CA GLN A 89 -1.95 -19.33 -8.64
C GLN A 89 -1.70 -18.07 -7.81
N HIS A 90 -0.48 -17.85 -7.34
CA HIS A 90 -0.15 -16.67 -6.55
C HIS A 90 -0.24 -15.37 -7.35
N GLN A 91 0.12 -15.38 -8.63
CA GLN A 91 -0.05 -14.23 -9.53
C GLN A 91 -1.54 -13.85 -9.65
N SER A 92 -2.42 -14.85 -9.78
CA SER A 92 -3.88 -14.64 -9.83
C SER A 92 -4.43 -14.08 -8.52
N GLU A 93 -4.01 -14.63 -7.38
CA GLU A 93 -4.38 -14.12 -6.06
C GLU A 93 -3.93 -12.67 -5.85
N PHE A 94 -2.69 -12.36 -6.22
CA PHE A 94 -2.13 -11.01 -6.09
C PHE A 94 -2.88 -9.99 -6.93
N LEU A 95 -3.21 -10.32 -8.19
CA LEU A 95 -4.00 -9.43 -9.05
C LEU A 95 -5.40 -9.17 -8.47
N LYS A 96 -6.05 -10.22 -7.95
CA LYS A 96 -7.36 -10.08 -7.29
C LYS A 96 -7.28 -9.19 -6.06
N SER A 97 -6.30 -9.39 -5.18
CA SER A 97 -6.13 -8.57 -3.98
C SER A 97 -5.78 -7.12 -4.34
N GLN A 98 -4.94 -6.91 -5.35
CA GLN A 98 -4.57 -5.56 -5.79
C GLN A 98 -5.75 -4.82 -6.43
N MET A 99 -6.61 -5.50 -7.20
CA MET A 99 -7.83 -4.89 -7.74
C MET A 99 -8.83 -4.53 -6.63
N ALA A 100 -8.98 -5.37 -5.61
CA ALA A 100 -9.84 -5.07 -4.46
C ALA A 100 -9.32 -3.84 -3.69
N ALA A 101 -8.02 -3.81 -3.39
CA ALA A 101 -7.38 -2.66 -2.74
C ALA A 101 -7.54 -1.37 -3.57
N PHE A 102 -7.40 -1.46 -4.90
CA PHE A 102 -7.58 -0.32 -5.79
C PHE A 102 -9.04 0.18 -5.82
N GLN A 103 -10.01 -0.73 -5.82
CA GLN A 103 -11.43 -0.36 -5.71
C GLN A 103 -11.72 0.39 -4.40
N ASP A 104 -11.14 -0.05 -3.30
CA ASP A 104 -11.33 0.63 -2.00
C ASP A 104 -10.65 2.00 -1.97
N GLN A 105 -9.42 2.11 -2.50
CA GLN A 105 -8.75 3.40 -2.67
C GLN A 105 -9.56 4.38 -3.53
N LEU A 106 -10.19 3.90 -4.62
CA LEU A 106 -11.06 4.72 -5.46
C LEU A 106 -12.33 5.19 -4.74
N LYS A 107 -12.94 4.33 -3.92
CA LYS A 107 -14.10 4.73 -3.10
C LYS A 107 -13.71 5.82 -2.11
N ASP A 108 -12.57 5.69 -1.45
CA ASP A 108 -12.08 6.67 -0.48
C ASP A 108 -11.78 8.02 -1.13
N VAL A 109 -11.16 8.02 -2.31
CA VAL A 109 -10.91 9.25 -3.09
C VAL A 109 -12.24 9.88 -3.55
N GLY A 110 -13.19 9.06 -4.01
CA GLY A 110 -14.52 9.51 -4.43
C GLY A 110 -15.29 10.16 -3.27
N ALA A 111 -15.25 9.56 -2.09
CA ALA A 111 -15.85 10.10 -0.87
C ALA A 111 -15.21 11.44 -0.48
N ALA A 112 -13.87 11.52 -0.50
CA ALA A 112 -13.15 12.76 -0.21
C ALA A 112 -13.48 13.89 -1.21
N ALA A 113 -13.62 13.56 -2.50
CA ALA A 113 -14.01 14.52 -3.53
C ALA A 113 -15.44 15.03 -3.34
N GLN A 114 -16.39 14.15 -3.00
CA GLN A 114 -17.76 14.53 -2.69
C GLN A 114 -17.83 15.44 -1.45
N GLU A 115 -17.07 15.13 -0.40
CA GLU A 115 -17.01 15.95 0.81
C GLU A 115 -16.45 17.34 0.52
N ALA A 116 -15.39 17.43 -0.29
CA ALA A 116 -14.82 18.70 -0.72
C ALA A 116 -15.82 19.54 -1.53
N ALA A 117 -16.55 18.91 -2.47
CA ALA A 117 -17.58 19.57 -3.25
C ALA A 117 -18.74 20.08 -2.38
N ALA A 118 -19.19 19.27 -1.40
CA ALA A 118 -20.22 19.67 -0.44
C ALA A 118 -19.80 20.87 0.40
N LYS A 119 -18.56 20.88 0.92
CA LYS A 119 -17.99 22.02 1.66
C LYS A 119 -17.88 23.29 0.81
N ALA A 120 -17.51 23.17 -0.46
CA ALA A 120 -17.46 24.30 -1.38
C ALA A 120 -18.87 24.87 -1.64
N ALA A 121 -19.86 24.01 -1.86
CA ALA A 121 -21.26 24.42 -2.05
C ALA A 121 -21.83 25.12 -0.80
N GLU A 122 -21.57 24.61 0.40
CA GLU A 122 -21.94 25.27 1.66
C GLU A 122 -21.30 26.66 1.80
N THR A 123 -20.02 26.79 1.43
CA THR A 123 -19.29 28.06 1.52
C THR A 123 -19.90 29.11 0.60
N VAL A 124 -20.22 28.73 -0.65
CA VAL A 124 -20.89 29.60 -1.62
C VAL A 124 -22.28 30.03 -1.12
N SER A 125 -23.05 29.10 -0.55
CA SER A 125 -24.39 29.36 0.01
C SER A 125 -24.34 30.30 1.22
N LYS A 126 -23.35 30.15 2.11
CA LYS A 126 -23.13 31.06 3.25
C LYS A 126 -22.72 32.45 2.78
N ALA A 127 -21.84 32.56 1.79
CA ALA A 127 -21.42 33.84 1.22
C ALA A 127 -22.56 34.61 0.54
N THR A 128 -23.51 33.91 -0.11
CA THR A 128 -24.70 34.54 -0.71
C THR A 128 -25.77 34.92 0.31
N LYS A 129 -25.86 34.23 1.45
CA LYS A 129 -26.81 34.56 2.53
C LYS A 129 -26.32 35.64 3.49
N GLY A 130 -25.01 35.82 3.67
CA GLY A 130 -24.43 36.85 4.56
C GLY A 130 -24.29 38.25 3.94
N GLY A 131 -24.52 38.40 2.64
CA GLY A 131 -24.40 39.67 1.90
C GLY A 131 -25.69 40.46 1.72
N ARG A 132 -26.76 40.16 2.48
CA ARG A 132 -28.03 40.90 2.48
C ARG A 132 -28.36 41.47 3.85
#